data_AF-A0A935XB08-F1
#
_entry.id   AF-A0A935XB08-F1
#
_cell.length_a   1.000
_cell.length_b   1.000
_cell.length_c   1.000
_cell.angle_alpha   90.00
_cell.angle_beta   90.00
_cell.angle_gamma   90.00
#
_symmetry.space_group_name_H-M   'P 1'
#
loop_
_entity.id
_entity.type
_entity.pdbx_description
1 polymer ?
#
loop_
_entity_poly.entity_id
_entity_poly.type
_entity_poly.pdbx_seq_one_letter_code
_entity_poly.pdbx_strand_id
1 'polypeptide(L)'
;MRRADLLSDAEFGKEMAGAVNLVMNAPGRRFFSAVEMSQQAPFTDAAVSIDPQNKGNTFISYYPFGQAIGLALDLTLRARGKTLDDFMREMWTSHGVQQRKPRPGEAVHRRRRARRARPA
;
A
#
# COMPACT_ATOMS: atom_id res chain seq x y z
N MET A 1 -11.29 9.05 4.86
CA MET A 1 -12.02 9.32 6.11
C MET A 1 -12.03 10.81 6.45
N ARG A 2 -10.95 11.43 6.96
CA ARG A 2 -10.94 12.88 7.27
C ARG A 2 -11.32 13.80 6.11
N ARG A 3 -10.67 13.67 4.94
CA ARG A 3 -10.95 14.51 3.75
C ARG A 3 -12.33 14.31 3.14
N ALA A 4 -12.98 13.19 3.44
CA ALA A 4 -14.35 12.90 3.03
C ALA A 4 -15.35 13.31 4.13
N ASP A 5 -14.88 14.06 5.13
CA ASP A 5 -15.65 14.53 6.30
C ASP A 5 -16.29 13.41 7.14
N LEU A 6 -15.68 12.22 7.12
CA LEU A 6 -16.13 11.07 7.91
C LEU A 6 -15.43 10.95 9.26
N LEU A 7 -14.37 11.73 9.48
CA LEU A 7 -13.65 11.84 10.75
C LEU A 7 -13.33 13.30 11.00
N SER A 8 -13.33 13.71 12.26
CA SER A 8 -12.75 14.97 12.72
C SER A 8 -11.22 14.96 12.63
N ASP A 9 -10.59 16.14 12.74
CA ASP A 9 -9.12 16.25 12.80
C ASP A 9 -8.54 15.52 14.03
N ALA A 10 -9.24 15.57 15.16
CA ALA A 10 -8.81 14.91 16.38
C ALA A 10 -8.84 13.38 16.26
N GLU A 11 -9.91 12.82 15.68
CA GLU A 11 -10.03 11.38 15.43
C GLU A 11 -8.96 10.90 14.45
N PHE A 12 -8.78 11.62 13.35
CA PHE A 12 -7.73 11.31 12.38
C PHE A 12 -6.33 11.37 13.01
N GLY A 13 -6.05 12.41 13.80
CA GLY A 13 -4.78 12.54 14.50
C GLY A 13 -4.53 11.38 15.47
N LYS A 14 -5.56 10.93 16.18
CA LYS A 14 -5.48 9.78 17.09
C LYS A 14 -5.20 8.48 16.35
N GLU A 15 -5.85 8.23 15.21
CA GLU A 15 -5.60 7.04 14.37
C GLU A 15 -4.15 7.03 13.83
N MET A 16 -3.68 8.17 13.33
CA MET A 16 -2.31 8.30 12.83
C MET A 16 -1.27 8.11 13.94
N ALA A 17 -1.48 8.70 15.11
CA ALA A 17 -0.62 8.52 16.27
C ALA A 17 -0.60 7.05 16.75
N GLY A 18 -1.73 6.34 16.67
CA GLY A 18 -1.82 4.92 17.01
C GLY A 18 -0.87 4.05 16.18
N ALA A 19 -0.84 4.25 14.86
CA ALA A 19 0.06 3.51 13.97
C ALA A 19 1.54 3.79 14.27
N VAL A 20 1.90 5.06 14.46
CA VAL A 20 3.28 5.46 14.82
C VAL A 20 3.68 4.84 16.16
N ASN A 21 2.82 4.94 17.18
CA ASN A 21 3.09 4.38 18.51
C ASN A 21 3.27 2.86 18.46
N LEU A 22 2.47 2.15 17.68
CA LEU A 22 2.64 0.71 17.50
C LEU A 22 4.03 0.38 16.95
N VAL A 23 4.43 1.03 15.86
CA VAL A 23 5.72 0.74 15.19
C VAL A 23 6.91 1.09 16.08
N MET A 24 6.85 2.23 16.78
CA MET A 24 7.96 2.71 17.60
C MET A 24 8.19 1.84 18.85
N ASN A 25 7.11 1.34 19.45
CA ASN A 25 7.17 0.64 20.72
C ASN A 25 7.14 -0.89 20.60
N ALA A 26 6.67 -1.45 19.48
CA ALA A 26 6.60 -2.89 19.32
C ALA A 26 8.01 -3.51 19.19
N PRO A 27 8.31 -4.60 19.93
CA PRO A 27 9.62 -5.27 19.87
C PRO A 27 9.96 -5.82 18.49
N GLY A 28 8.94 -6.17 17.69
CA GLY A 28 9.09 -6.72 16.34
C GLY A 28 9.96 -5.86 15.41
N ARG A 29 10.01 -4.55 15.63
CA ARG A 29 10.84 -3.61 14.84
C ARG A 29 12.34 -3.90 14.90
N ARG A 30 12.79 -4.68 15.90
CA ARG A 30 14.20 -5.07 16.07
C ARG A 30 14.58 -6.31 15.26
N PHE A 31 13.59 -7.03 14.74
CA PHE A 31 13.79 -8.32 14.09
C PHE A 31 13.64 -8.24 12.57
N PHE A 32 12.69 -7.46 12.08
CA PHE A 32 12.44 -7.34 10.64
C PHE A 32 12.11 -5.90 10.24
N SER A 33 12.56 -5.54 9.04
CA SER A 33 12.17 -4.32 8.34
C SER A 33 10.71 -4.37 7.88
N ALA A 34 10.15 -3.24 7.47
CA ALA A 34 8.78 -3.17 6.95
C ALA A 34 8.56 -4.09 5.73
N VAL A 35 9.59 -4.23 4.87
CA VAL A 35 9.55 -5.12 3.70
C VAL A 35 9.52 -6.58 4.14
N GLU A 36 10.37 -6.96 5.09
CA GLU A 36 10.42 -8.33 5.61
C GLU A 36 9.16 -8.68 6.42
N MET A 37 8.52 -7.73 7.10
CA MET A 37 7.18 -7.93 7.67
C MET A 37 6.15 -8.21 6.58
N SER A 38 6.21 -7.49 5.45
CA SER A 38 5.32 -7.74 4.30
C SER A 38 5.55 -9.11 3.67
N GLN A 39 6.79 -9.59 3.60
CA GLN A 39 7.12 -10.91 3.07
C GLN A 39 6.58 -12.06 3.94
N GLN A 40 6.27 -11.78 5.20
CA GLN A 40 5.65 -12.74 6.11
C GLN A 40 4.14 -12.87 5.93
N ALA A 41 3.50 -12.05 5.06
CA ALA A 41 2.06 -12.07 4.83
C ALA A 41 1.46 -13.48 4.59
N PRO A 42 2.08 -14.40 3.81
CA PRO A 42 1.55 -15.74 3.62
C PRO A 42 1.39 -16.57 4.90
N PHE A 43 2.06 -16.17 5.98
CA PHE A 43 2.07 -16.85 7.28
C PHE A 43 1.32 -16.10 8.38
N THR A 44 0.82 -14.90 8.09
CA THR A 44 0.19 -14.03 9.10
C THR A 44 -1.19 -13.54 8.68
N ASP A 45 -1.48 -13.50 7.37
CA ASP A 45 -2.77 -13.04 6.85
C ASP A 45 -3.73 -14.22 6.72
N ALA A 46 -4.74 -14.27 7.62
CA ALA A 46 -5.70 -15.37 7.75
C ALA A 46 -5.10 -16.79 7.87
N ALA A 47 -3.79 -16.90 8.08
CA ALA A 47 -3.08 -18.15 8.25
C ALA A 47 -3.15 -18.60 9.71
N VAL A 48 -3.53 -19.87 9.92
CA VAL A 48 -3.51 -20.50 11.23
C VAL A 48 -2.41 -21.56 11.21
N SER A 49 -1.39 -21.36 12.05
CA SER A 49 -0.39 -22.40 12.33
C SER A 49 -0.71 -23.05 13.67
N ILE A 50 -0.57 -24.38 13.74
CA ILE A 50 -0.64 -25.13 15.00
C ILE A 50 0.73 -25.19 15.71
N ASP A 51 1.81 -24.82 15.01
CA ASP A 51 3.14 -24.79 15.57
C ASP A 51 3.31 -23.58 16.51
N PRO A 52 4.03 -23.74 17.64
CA PRO A 52 4.35 -22.63 18.52
C PRO A 52 5.05 -21.49 17.77
N GLN A 53 4.62 -20.24 18.03
CA GLN A 53 5.10 -19.06 17.31
C GLN A 53 5.25 -17.86 18.24
N ASN A 54 6.25 -17.00 17.98
CA ASN A 54 6.56 -15.82 18.80
C ASN A 54 6.24 -14.49 18.08
N LYS A 55 5.27 -14.47 17.15
CA LYS A 55 4.98 -13.27 16.33
C LYS A 55 4.50 -12.08 17.16
N GLY A 56 3.94 -12.29 18.35
CA GLY A 56 3.64 -11.18 19.28
C GLY A 56 4.87 -10.33 19.64
N ASN A 57 6.07 -10.92 19.61
CA ASN A 57 7.33 -10.22 19.88
C ASN A 57 8.17 -9.94 18.63
N THR A 58 8.00 -10.76 17.59
CA THR A 58 8.87 -10.70 16.40
C THR A 58 8.18 -10.12 15.17
N PHE A 59 6.87 -9.86 15.19
CA PHE A 59 6.14 -9.37 14.04
C PHE A 59 5.32 -8.12 14.35
N ILE A 60 5.24 -7.23 13.37
CA ILE A 60 4.34 -6.08 13.35
C ILE A 60 3.57 -6.20 12.04
N SER A 61 2.25 -6.08 12.10
CA SER A 61 1.44 -6.09 10.88
C SER A 61 1.94 -5.02 9.90
N TYR A 62 2.13 -5.43 8.64
CA TYR A 62 2.63 -4.54 7.60
C TYR A 62 1.62 -3.43 7.25
N TYR A 63 0.34 -3.57 7.64
CA TYR A 63 -0.67 -2.51 7.48
C TYR A 63 -0.36 -1.26 8.32
N PRO A 64 -0.32 -1.31 9.66
CA PRO A 64 0.02 -0.14 10.46
C PRO A 64 1.49 0.29 10.30
N PHE A 65 2.40 -0.63 9.96
CA PHE A 65 3.78 -0.25 9.62
C PHE A 65 3.80 0.60 8.33
N GLY A 66 3.15 0.13 7.27
CA GLY A 66 2.98 0.87 6.03
C GLY A 66 2.25 2.19 6.22
N GLN A 67 1.24 2.24 7.10
CA GLN A 67 0.53 3.48 7.45
C GLN A 67 1.48 4.52 8.07
N ALA A 68 2.33 4.13 9.01
CA ALA A 68 3.32 5.03 9.62
C ALA A 68 4.33 5.55 8.59
N ILE A 69 4.81 4.68 7.69
CA ILE A 69 5.70 5.08 6.59
C ILE A 69 4.97 6.04 5.62
N GLY A 70 3.72 5.76 5.28
CA GLY A 70 2.90 6.60 4.42
C GLY A 70 2.69 8.00 5.00
N LEU A 71 2.45 8.10 6.32
CA LEU A 71 2.36 9.38 7.01
C LEU A 71 3.68 10.15 6.96
N ALA A 72 4.81 9.48 7.22
CA ALA A 72 6.13 10.10 7.13
C ALA A 72 6.43 10.62 5.72
N LEU A 73 6.06 9.86 4.69
CA LEU A 73 6.20 10.26 3.29
C LEU A 73 5.30 11.47 2.96
N ASP A 74 4.03 11.46 3.38
CA ASP A 74 3.12 12.59 3.15
C ASP A 74 3.66 13.89 3.75
N LEU A 75 4.09 13.85 5.02
CA LEU A 75 4.68 15.01 5.68
C LEU A 75 5.97 15.49 5.00
N THR A 76 6.82 14.55 4.56
CA THR A 76 8.07 14.87 3.84
C THR A 76 7.79 15.54 2.49
N LEU A 77 6.78 15.08 1.75
CA LEU A 77 6.37 15.67 0.49
C LEU A 77 5.76 17.06 0.69
N ARG A 78 4.94 17.24 1.73
CA ARG A 78 4.33 18.53 2.07
C ARG A 78 5.36 19.59 2.42
N ALA A 79 6.43 19.22 3.12
CA ALA A 79 7.55 20.12 3.39
C ALA A 79 8.24 20.62 2.11
N ARG A 80 8.02 19.97 0.96
CA ARG A 80 8.54 20.33 -0.37
C ARG A 80 7.47 20.92 -1.29
N GLY A 81 6.29 21.28 -0.77
CA GLY A 81 5.18 21.80 -1.57
C GLY A 81 4.53 20.76 -2.49
N LYS A 82 4.66 19.46 -2.17
CA LYS A 82 4.02 18.34 -2.88
C LYS A 82 3.05 17.60 -1.95
N THR A 83 2.20 16.74 -2.50
CA THR A 83 1.27 15.92 -1.70
C THR A 83 1.46 14.44 -1.98
N LEU A 84 1.14 13.59 -1.00
CA LEU A 84 1.09 12.15 -1.24
C LEU A 84 0.04 11.79 -2.31
N ASP A 85 -1.06 12.52 -2.41
CA ASP A 85 -2.08 12.28 -3.44
C ASP A 85 -1.54 12.44 -4.87
N ASP A 86 -0.81 13.52 -5.12
CA ASP A 86 -0.19 13.76 -6.43
C ASP A 86 0.83 12.68 -6.74
N PHE A 87 1.63 12.30 -5.75
CA PHE A 87 2.60 11.21 -5.87
C PHE A 87 1.91 9.89 -6.22
N MET A 88 0.83 9.52 -5.51
CA MET A 88 0.10 8.29 -5.77
C MET A 88 -0.60 8.30 -7.13
N ARG A 89 -1.12 9.45 -7.58
CA ARG A 89 -1.66 9.61 -8.94
C ARG A 89 -0.59 9.37 -10.00
N GLU A 90 0.60 9.96 -9.83
CA GLU A 90 1.70 9.79 -10.76
C GLU A 90 2.21 8.34 -10.81
N MET A 91 2.37 7.72 -9.63
CA MET A 91 2.74 6.30 -9.55
C MET A 91 1.74 5.40 -10.31
N TRP A 92 0.45 5.71 -10.20
CA TRP A 92 -0.59 4.99 -10.93
C TRP A 92 -0.51 5.20 -12.44
N THR A 93 -0.34 6.43 -12.92
CA THR A 93 -0.25 6.72 -14.35
C THR A 93 1.01 6.13 -14.98
N SER A 94 2.14 6.23 -14.29
CA SER A 94 3.44 5.75 -14.76
C SER A 94 3.57 4.23 -14.71
N HIS A 95 3.04 3.57 -13.67
CA HIS A 95 3.29 2.13 -13.44
C HIS A 95 2.02 1.28 -13.33
N GLY A 96 0.90 1.82 -12.86
CA GLY A 96 -0.34 1.07 -12.60
C GLY A 96 -1.22 0.85 -13.83
N VAL A 97 -1.45 1.89 -14.64
CA VAL A 97 -2.30 1.81 -15.85
C VAL A 97 -1.78 0.77 -16.85
N GLN A 98 -0.47 0.57 -16.90
CA GLN A 98 0.19 -0.40 -17.79
C GLN A 98 0.02 -1.85 -17.32
N GLN A 99 -0.24 -2.09 -16.03
CA GLN A 99 -0.48 -3.42 -15.47
C GLN A 99 -1.90 -3.95 -15.74
N ARG A 100 -2.78 -3.17 -16.39
CA ARG A 100 -4.13 -3.62 -16.72
C ARG A 100 -4.06 -4.73 -17.77
N LYS A 101 -4.21 -5.99 -17.33
CA LYS A 101 -4.43 -7.13 -18.23
C LYS A 101 -5.65 -6.81 -19.12
N PRO A 102 -5.56 -6.95 -20.46
CA PRO A 102 -6.72 -6.71 -21.32
C PRO A 102 -7.88 -7.59 -20.86
N ARG A 103 -9.10 -7.03 -20.83
CA ARG A 103 -10.27 -7.86 -20.57
C ARG A 103 -10.33 -8.98 -21.62
N PRO A 104 -10.73 -10.21 -21.26
CA PRO A 104 -10.99 -11.25 -22.24
C PRO A 104 -11.89 -10.71 -23.36
N GLY A 105 -11.41 -10.71 -24.60
CA GLY A 105 -12.11 -10.16 -25.78
C GLY A 105 -11.60 -8.80 -26.30
N GLU A 106 -11.00 -7.96 -25.46
CA GLU A 106 -10.51 -6.63 -25.85
C GLU A 106 -9.26 -6.72 -26.74
N ALA A 107 -8.43 -7.75 -26.52
CA ALA A 107 -7.26 -8.08 -27.35
C ALA A 107 -7.64 -8.59 -28.76
N VAL A 108 -8.78 -9.28 -28.89
CA VAL A 108 -9.26 -9.83 -30.17
C VAL A 108 -9.73 -8.70 -31.09
N HIS A 109 -10.39 -7.69 -30.52
CA HIS A 109 -10.90 -6.54 -31.28
C HIS A 109 -9.77 -5.64 -31.79
N ARG A 110 -8.70 -5.46 -30.99
CA ARG A 110 -7.48 -4.73 -31.43
C ARG A 110 -6.76 -5.41 -32.59
N ARG A 111 -6.64 -6.75 -32.59
CA ARG A 111 -6.01 -7.51 -33.69
C ARG A 111 -6.81 -7.47 -35.00
N ARG A 112 -8.16 -7.46 -34.92
CA ARG A 112 -9.03 -7.36 -36.11
C ARG A 112 -9.02 -5.98 -36.75
N ARG A 113 -8.91 -4.90 -35.96
CA ARG A 113 -8.80 -3.53 -36.48
C ARG A 113 -7.45 -3.26 -37.14
N ALA A 114 -6.35 -3.75 -36.56
CA ALA A 114 -5.02 -3.60 -37.16
C ALA A 114 -4.84 -4.34 -38.50
N ARG A 115 -5.54 -5.46 -38.70
CA ARG A 115 -5.52 -6.20 -39.99
C ARG A 115 -6.36 -5.56 -41.10
N ARG A 116 -7.35 -4.72 -40.77
CA ARG A 116 -8.19 -4.02 -41.75
C ARG A 116 -7.62 -2.68 -42.23
N ALA A 117 -6.57 -2.17 -41.58
CA ALA A 117 -5.98 -0.86 -41.86
C ALA A 117 -4.66 -0.93 -42.66
N ARG A 118 -4.29 -2.10 -43.22
CA ARG A 118 -3.16 -2.20 -44.15
C ARG A 118 -3.67 -1.95 -45.58
N PRO A 119 -3.24 -0.88 -46.26
CA PRO A 119 -3.49 -0.75 -47.69
C PRO A 119 -2.68 -1.81 -48.46
N ALA A 120 -3.20 -2.21 -49.62
CA ALA A 120 -2.58 -3.14 -50.55
C ALA A 120 -1.29 -2.57 -51.16
#